data_AF-A0A6B2G324-F1
#
_entry.id   AF-A0A6B2G324-F1
#
_cell.length_a   1.000
_cell.length_b   1.000
_cell.length_c   1.000
_cell.angle_alpha   90.00
_cell.angle_beta   90.00
_cell.angle_gamma   90.00
#
_symmetry.space_group_name_H-M   'P 1'
#
loop_
_entity.id
_entity.type
_entity.pdbx_description
1 polymer ?
#
loop_
_entity_poly.entity_id
_entity_poly.type
_entity_poly.pdbx_seq_one_letter_code
_entity_poly.pdbx_strand_id
1 'polypeptide(L)'
;SRIIIYFRSNKIIIGETTIFPCITGLLELLTILFTPVAIMRRDIYGARYSGAICGLGYDLDSKNGLLPTNDIEIVFPFVFDNSDLETVNVIRAYISNTLGGNLDSTSTSQRYINLWQEAAVNKIIEYLLNIIFQDILISLV
;
A
#
# COMPACT_ATOMS: atom_id res chain seq x y z
N SER A 1 18.27 -6.32 -12.96
CA SER A 1 18.91 -7.35 -12.11
C SER A 1 18.10 -8.63 -12.21
N ARG A 2 18.73 -9.81 -12.37
CA ARG A 2 18.02 -11.11 -12.43
C ARG A 2 18.20 -11.84 -11.10
N ILE A 3 17.11 -12.16 -10.41
CA ILE A 3 17.12 -12.98 -9.18
C ILE A 3 16.81 -14.42 -9.57
N ILE A 4 17.60 -15.39 -9.10
CA ILE A 4 17.38 -16.82 -9.34
C ILE A 4 17.35 -17.51 -7.98
N ILE A 5 16.23 -18.12 -7.62
CA ILE A 5 16.04 -18.89 -6.39
C ILE A 5 15.95 -20.38 -6.77
N TYR A 6 16.76 -21.23 -6.13
CA TYR A 6 16.79 -22.66 -6.41
C TYR A 6 16.11 -23.47 -5.30
N PHE A 7 15.02 -24.16 -5.63
CA PHE A 7 14.52 -25.28 -4.83
C PHE A 7 14.79 -26.57 -5.63
N ARG A 8 15.51 -27.51 -5.02
CA ARG A 8 16.01 -28.72 -5.70
C ARG A 8 14.85 -29.46 -6.40
N SER A 9 14.90 -29.43 -7.74
CA SER A 9 14.08 -30.16 -8.73
C SER A 9 12.81 -29.49 -9.30
N ASN A 10 12.62 -28.17 -9.20
CA ASN A 10 11.58 -27.41 -9.94
C ASN A 10 12.06 -25.96 -10.22
N LYS A 11 12.47 -25.64 -11.45
CA LYS A 11 13.04 -24.33 -11.81
C LYS A 11 11.95 -23.29 -12.06
N ILE A 12 11.90 -22.24 -11.23
CA ILE A 12 11.15 -21.01 -11.52
C ILE A 12 12.17 -19.95 -11.96
N ILE A 13 12.15 -19.59 -13.25
CA ILE A 13 12.97 -18.51 -13.79
C ILE A 13 12.08 -17.27 -13.83
N ILE A 14 12.32 -16.32 -12.93
CA ILE A 14 11.61 -15.05 -12.92
C ILE A 14 12.51 -14.01 -13.59
N GLY A 15 12.26 -13.76 -14.87
CA GLY A 15 12.82 -12.63 -15.60
C GLY A 15 12.01 -11.37 -15.33
N GLU A 16 12.64 -10.20 -15.47
CA GLU A 16 11.98 -8.88 -15.38
C GLU A 16 11.44 -8.47 -14.00
N THR A 17 11.88 -9.09 -12.91
CA THR A 17 11.64 -8.53 -11.58
C THR A 17 12.59 -7.36 -11.33
N THR A 18 12.03 -6.17 -11.17
CA THR A 18 12.75 -5.03 -10.58
C THR A 18 13.07 -5.36 -9.12
N ILE A 19 14.31 -5.15 -8.69
CA ILE A 19 14.64 -5.21 -7.26
C ILE A 19 13.78 -4.17 -6.58
N PHE A 20 12.91 -4.60 -5.67
CA PHE A 20 12.14 -3.68 -4.86
C PHE A 20 13.13 -2.88 -4.02
N PRO A 21 13.15 -1.54 -4.13
CA PRO A 21 14.09 -0.75 -3.37
C PRO A 21 13.86 -0.99 -1.88
N CYS A 22 14.94 -1.23 -1.12
CA CYS A 22 14.89 -1.33 0.34
C CYS A 22 14.67 0.06 0.94
N ILE A 23 13.46 0.58 0.77
CA ILE A 23 12.98 1.80 1.42
C ILE A 23 12.14 1.34 2.60
N THR A 24 12.49 1.80 3.80
CA THR A 24 11.73 1.46 5.01
C THR A 24 10.31 2.00 4.87
N GLY A 25 9.30 1.19 5.16
CA GLY A 25 7.91 1.63 5.11
C GLY A 25 7.25 1.62 3.74
N LEU A 26 8.00 1.45 2.64
CA LEU A 26 7.40 1.38 1.29
C LEU A 26 6.54 0.12 1.14
N LEU A 27 7.00 -1.03 1.62
CA LEU A 27 6.25 -2.28 1.52
C LEU A 27 4.95 -2.21 2.34
N GLU A 28 5.07 -1.69 3.56
CA GLU A 28 3.96 -1.48 4.49
C GLU A 28 2.91 -0.54 3.87
N LEU A 29 3.35 0.59 3.31
CA LEU A 29 2.47 1.55 2.65
C LEU A 29 1.75 0.93 1.45
N LEU A 30 2.47 0.22 0.57
CA LEU A 30 1.85 -0.44 -0.58
C LEU A 30 0.83 -1.49 -0.15
N THR A 31 1.15 -2.25 0.90
CA THR A 31 0.25 -3.27 1.44
C THR A 31 -1.06 -2.64 1.92
N ILE A 32 -1.00 -1.54 2.68
CA ILE A 32 -2.21 -0.82 3.13
C ILE A 32 -2.91 -0.13 1.96
N LEU A 33 -2.18 0.38 0.98
CA LEU A 33 -2.78 1.11 -0.13
C LEU A 33 -3.67 0.19 -1.00
N PHE A 34 -3.23 -1.04 -1.22
CA PHE A 34 -3.89 -1.95 -2.16
C PHE A 34 -4.72 -3.06 -1.50
N THR A 35 -4.63 -3.24 -0.17
CA THR A 35 -5.50 -4.21 0.51
C THR A 35 -6.97 -3.78 0.49
N PRO A 36 -7.95 -4.65 0.27
CA PRO A 36 -9.37 -4.25 0.33
C PRO A 36 -9.78 -3.74 1.72
N VAL A 37 -9.32 -4.40 2.78
CA VAL A 37 -9.62 -4.03 4.17
C VAL A 37 -8.35 -4.09 5.02
N ALA A 38 -8.08 -2.99 5.73
CA ALA A 38 -6.98 -2.91 6.70
C ALA A 38 -7.55 -2.66 8.11
N ILE A 39 -7.20 -3.52 9.06
CA ILE A 39 -7.50 -3.36 10.48
C ILE A 39 -6.23 -2.87 11.18
N MET A 40 -6.24 -1.61 11.58
CA MET A 40 -5.08 -0.96 12.17
C MET A 40 -4.86 -1.37 13.63
N ARG A 41 -3.61 -1.65 13.99
CA ARG A 41 -3.20 -1.87 15.39
C ARG A 41 -2.60 -0.60 15.96
N ARG A 42 -3.13 -0.17 17.11
CA ARG A 42 -2.64 1.01 17.83
C ARG A 42 -1.62 0.62 18.88
N ASP A 43 -0.72 1.55 19.16
CA ASP A 43 0.20 1.45 20.30
C ASP A 43 -0.56 1.52 21.63
N ILE A 44 0.14 1.21 22.73
CA ILE A 44 -0.44 1.18 24.08
C ILE A 44 -1.02 2.53 24.53
N TYR A 45 -0.56 3.62 23.91
CA TYR A 45 -1.01 4.99 24.19
C TYR A 45 -2.16 5.44 23.28
N GLY A 46 -2.50 4.65 22.26
CA GLY A 46 -3.55 4.95 21.28
C GLY A 46 -3.24 6.11 20.34
N ALA A 47 -2.02 6.64 20.37
CA ALA A 47 -1.61 7.83 19.64
C ALA A 47 -1.04 7.51 18.26
N ARG A 48 -0.50 6.30 18.07
CA ARG A 48 0.17 5.87 16.83
C ARG A 48 -0.29 4.48 16.44
N TYR A 49 -0.11 4.16 15.17
CA TYR A 49 -0.30 2.81 14.67
C TYR A 49 1.03 2.07 14.68
N SER A 50 1.03 0.87 15.24
CA SER A 50 2.19 -0.02 15.29
C SER A 50 2.19 -1.05 14.16
N GLY A 51 1.10 -1.16 13.43
CA GLY A 51 0.94 -2.13 12.34
C GLY A 51 -0.51 -2.25 11.87
N ALA A 52 -0.79 -3.24 11.03
CA ALA A 52 -2.12 -3.55 10.54
C ALA A 52 -2.27 -5.04 10.18
N ILE A 53 -3.51 -5.51 10.16
CA ILE A 53 -3.91 -6.75 9.51
C ILE A 53 -4.60 -6.37 8.20
N CYS A 54 -4.04 -6.80 7.08
CA CYS A 54 -4.50 -6.48 5.74
C CYS A 54 -5.10 -7.73 5.09
N GLY A 55 -6.30 -7.61 4.54
CA GLY A 55 -7.02 -8.76 3.99
C GLY A 55 -8.22 -8.38 3.13
N LEU A 56 -9.06 -9.37 2.84
CA LEU A 56 -10.29 -9.17 2.08
C LEU A 56 -11.45 -8.67 2.94
N GLY A 57 -11.29 -8.69 4.26
CA GLY A 57 -12.35 -8.38 5.22
C GLY A 57 -13.07 -9.64 5.71
N TYR A 58 -14.29 -9.44 6.21
CA TYR A 58 -15.10 -10.49 6.82
C TYR A 58 -16.50 -10.54 6.19
N ASP A 59 -17.10 -11.71 6.23
CA ASP A 59 -18.49 -11.92 5.82
C ASP A 59 -19.43 -11.29 6.85
N LEU A 60 -20.38 -10.47 6.39
CA LEU A 60 -21.22 -9.66 7.28
C LEU A 60 -22.18 -10.49 8.12
N ASP A 61 -22.61 -11.65 7.61
CA ASP A 61 -23.58 -12.54 8.24
C ASP A 61 -22.91 -13.50 9.23
N SER A 62 -21.86 -14.19 8.79
CA SER A 62 -21.15 -15.18 9.62
C SER A 62 -20.07 -14.59 10.53
N LYS A 63 -19.68 -13.32 10.32
CA LYS A 63 -18.58 -12.61 11.00
C LYS A 63 -17.21 -13.29 10.88
N ASN A 64 -17.08 -14.26 10.00
CA ASN A 64 -15.82 -14.92 9.73
C ASN A 64 -15.03 -14.14 8.68
N GLY A 65 -13.70 -14.15 8.78
CA GLY A 65 -12.84 -13.64 7.71
C GLY A 65 -13.18 -14.32 6.38
N LEU A 66 -13.20 -13.54 5.28
CA LEU A 66 -13.50 -14.09 3.96
C LEU A 66 -12.42 -15.09 3.52
N LEU A 67 -11.16 -14.81 3.87
CA LEU A 67 -10.04 -15.72 3.64
C LEU A 67 -8.93 -15.47 4.67
N PRO A 68 -9.14 -15.87 5.94
CA PRO A 68 -8.26 -15.49 7.05
C PRO A 68 -6.85 -16.08 6.94
N THR A 69 -6.69 -17.17 6.20
CA THR A 69 -5.37 -17.78 5.91
C THR A 69 -4.48 -16.90 5.04
N ASN A 70 -5.06 -15.90 4.37
CA ASN A 70 -4.39 -15.01 3.44
C ASN A 70 -4.29 -13.58 3.97
N ASP A 71 -4.69 -13.35 5.21
CA ASP A 71 -4.49 -12.06 5.86
C ASP A 71 -2.99 -11.86 6.14
N ILE A 72 -2.50 -10.67 5.80
CA ILE A 72 -1.12 -10.27 5.99
C ILE A 72 -1.05 -9.38 7.23
N GLU A 73 -0.27 -9.79 8.22
CA GLU A 73 0.09 -8.94 9.35
C GLU A 73 1.36 -8.15 9.02
N ILE A 74 1.27 -6.83 9.10
CA ILE A 74 2.40 -5.91 8.90
C ILE A 74 2.64 -5.11 10.16
N VAL A 75 3.92 -4.84 10.43
CA VAL A 75 4.38 -3.97 11.53
C VAL A 75 4.91 -2.70 10.91
N PHE A 76 4.68 -1.54 11.52
CA PHE A 76 5.24 -0.28 11.05
C PHE A 76 6.56 0.01 11.76
N PRO A 77 7.71 -0.09 11.06
CA PRO A 77 9.01 0.28 11.64
C PRO A 77 9.20 1.80 11.75
N PHE A 78 8.23 2.60 11.31
CA PHE A 78 8.23 4.06 11.27
C PHE A 78 7.02 4.64 12.00
N VAL A 79 7.02 5.94 12.24
CA VAL A 79 5.88 6.63 12.85
C VAL A 79 4.76 6.74 11.82
N PHE A 80 3.62 6.13 12.12
CA PHE A 80 2.40 6.23 11.32
C PHE A 80 1.24 6.66 12.21
N ASP A 81 0.58 7.76 11.86
CA ASP A 81 -0.49 8.36 12.64
C ASP A 81 -1.82 8.51 11.88
N ASN A 82 -2.78 9.24 12.46
CA ASN A 82 -4.09 9.45 11.83
C ASN A 82 -4.01 10.29 10.54
N SER A 83 -3.12 11.28 10.48
CA SER A 83 -2.94 12.11 9.29
C SER A 83 -2.43 11.28 8.11
N ASP A 84 -1.54 10.33 8.40
CA ASP A 84 -1.02 9.38 7.41
C ASP A 84 -2.14 8.47 6.90
N LEU A 85 -2.95 7.91 7.83
CA LEU A 85 -4.08 7.05 7.48
C LEU A 85 -5.14 7.78 6.65
N GLU A 86 -5.45 9.04 6.99
CA GLU A 86 -6.34 9.90 6.21
C GLU A 86 -5.81 10.08 4.78
N THR A 87 -4.51 10.33 4.63
CA THR A 87 -3.85 10.45 3.32
C THR A 87 -3.97 9.16 2.52
N VAL A 88 -3.71 8.01 3.14
CA VAL A 88 -3.86 6.70 2.49
C VAL A 88 -5.29 6.47 2.04
N ASN A 89 -6.28 6.77 2.89
CA ASN A 89 -7.70 6.61 2.54
C ASN A 89 -8.12 7.52 1.38
N VAL A 90 -7.60 8.74 1.34
CA VAL A 90 -7.81 9.67 0.22
C VAL A 90 -7.24 9.07 -1.08
N ILE A 91 -6.02 8.53 -1.07
CA ILE A 91 -5.42 7.87 -2.24
C ILE A 91 -6.23 6.62 -2.65
N ARG A 92 -6.66 5.80 -1.69
CA ARG A 92 -7.52 4.63 -1.94
C ARG A 92 -8.84 5.02 -2.61
N ALA A 93 -9.47 6.09 -2.13
CA ALA A 93 -10.69 6.61 -2.75
C ALA A 93 -10.43 7.08 -4.18
N TYR A 94 -9.30 7.74 -4.45
CA TYR A 94 -8.91 8.11 -5.82
C TYR A 94 -8.71 6.89 -6.72
N ILE A 95 -7.97 5.88 -6.27
CA ILE A 95 -7.77 4.62 -7.03
C ILE A 95 -9.11 3.93 -7.28
N SER A 96 -9.96 3.81 -6.26
CA SER A 96 -11.27 3.18 -6.38
C SER A 96 -12.18 3.91 -7.35
N ASN A 97 -12.18 5.24 -7.35
CA ASN A 97 -13.02 6.03 -8.27
C ASN A 97 -12.50 6.00 -9.71
N THR A 98 -11.18 5.98 -9.89
CA THR A 98 -10.57 5.92 -11.24
C THR A 98 -10.71 4.54 -11.89
N LEU A 99 -10.60 3.46 -11.10
CA LEU A 99 -10.67 2.08 -11.61
C LEU A 99 -12.07 1.47 -11.55
N GLY A 100 -12.90 1.88 -10.58
CA GLY A 100 -14.21 1.29 -10.29
C GLY A 100 -15.41 2.08 -10.82
N GLY A 101 -15.21 3.29 -11.34
CA GLY A 101 -16.27 4.00 -12.04
C GLY A 101 -16.63 3.28 -13.34
N ASN A 102 -17.92 3.05 -13.60
CA ASN A 102 -18.39 2.91 -14.98
C ASN A 102 -18.06 4.22 -15.68
N LEU A 103 -16.89 4.29 -16.27
CA LEU A 103 -16.45 5.43 -17.05
C LEU A 103 -17.30 5.43 -18.31
N ASP A 104 -18.44 6.09 -18.25
CA ASP A 104 -19.13 6.55 -19.46
C ASP A 104 -18.06 7.30 -20.26
N SER A 105 -17.69 6.71 -21.39
CA SER A 105 -16.50 7.03 -22.20
C SER A 105 -16.62 8.37 -22.92
N THR A 106 -16.91 9.43 -22.18
CA THR A 106 -16.89 10.81 -22.64
C THR A 106 -15.46 11.35 -22.51
N SER A 107 -15.02 12.12 -23.51
CA SER A 107 -13.68 12.71 -23.60
C SER A 107 -13.32 13.59 -22.39
N THR A 108 -14.31 14.14 -21.71
CA THR A 108 -14.16 14.90 -20.47
C THR A 108 -13.75 14.00 -19.30
N SER A 109 -14.34 12.80 -19.16
CA SER A 109 -13.98 11.80 -18.14
C SER A 109 -12.52 11.36 -18.29
N GLN A 110 -12.04 11.17 -19.53
CA GLN A 110 -10.65 10.81 -19.81
C GLN A 110 -9.65 11.90 -19.41
N ARG A 111 -9.99 13.17 -19.65
CA ARG A 111 -9.12 14.30 -19.27
C ARG A 111 -9.04 14.47 -17.76
N TYR A 112 -10.16 14.29 -17.05
CA TYR A 112 -10.15 14.24 -15.60
C TYR A 112 -9.29 13.06 -15.11
N ILE A 113 -9.51 11.83 -15.58
CA ILE A 113 -8.71 10.66 -15.18
C ILE A 113 -7.21 10.93 -15.32
N ASN A 114 -6.76 11.50 -16.44
CA ASN A 114 -5.34 11.78 -16.64
C ASN A 114 -4.80 12.84 -15.67
N LEU A 115 -5.52 13.96 -15.47
CA LEU A 115 -5.13 15.00 -14.51
C LEU A 115 -5.09 14.45 -13.07
N TRP A 116 -6.03 13.56 -12.72
CA TRP A 116 -6.12 12.98 -11.39
C TRP A 116 -5.12 11.83 -11.18
N GLN A 117 -4.77 11.07 -12.24
CA GLN A 117 -3.68 10.08 -12.21
C GLN A 117 -2.34 10.74 -11.93
N GLU A 118 -2.04 11.84 -12.63
CA GLU A 118 -0.82 12.62 -12.37
C GLU A 118 -0.78 13.16 -10.94
N ALA A 119 -1.91 13.68 -10.43
CA ALA A 119 -2.00 14.17 -9.05
C ALA A 119 -1.78 13.05 -8.01
N ALA A 120 -2.38 11.87 -8.22
CA ALA A 120 -2.20 10.72 -7.33
C ALA A 120 -0.75 10.20 -7.35
N VAL A 121 -0.16 10.08 -8.54
CA VAL A 121 1.25 9.69 -8.70
C VAL A 121 2.16 10.71 -8.01
N ASN A 122 1.93 12.01 -8.19
CA ASN A 122 2.71 13.06 -7.53
C ASN A 122 2.60 12.99 -6.02
N LYS A 123 1.41 12.73 -5.48
CA LYS A 123 1.20 12.65 -4.03
C LYS A 123 1.82 11.39 -3.42
N ILE A 124 1.75 10.27 -4.13
CA ILE A 124 2.49 9.05 -3.77
C ILE A 124 3.99 9.34 -3.80
N ILE A 125 4.51 9.97 -4.86
CA ILE A 125 5.92 10.33 -4.96
C ILE A 125 6.34 11.26 -3.82
N GLU A 126 5.56 12.30 -3.50
CA GLU A 126 5.86 13.22 -2.39
C GLU A 126 5.92 12.47 -1.04
N TYR A 127 4.96 11.60 -0.78
CA TYR A 127 4.92 10.81 0.44
C TYR A 127 6.09 9.82 0.52
N LEU A 128 6.40 9.16 -0.59
CA LEU A 128 7.57 8.29 -0.70
C LEU A 128 8.88 9.06 -0.53
N LEU A 129 9.00 10.24 -1.11
CA LEU A 129 10.17 11.10 -0.92
C LEU A 129 10.30 11.50 0.55
N ASN A 130 9.22 11.89 1.24
CA ASN A 130 9.27 12.21 2.66
C ASN A 130 9.74 11.03 3.52
N ILE A 131 9.27 9.81 3.22
CA ILE A 131 9.74 8.59 3.89
C ILE A 131 11.23 8.33 3.61
N ILE A 132 11.64 8.39 2.33
CA ILE A 132 13.04 8.19 1.92
C ILE A 132 13.96 9.23 2.56
N PHE A 133 13.55 10.50 2.62
CA PHE A 133 14.35 11.56 3.22
C PHE A 133 14.47 11.42 4.74
N GLN A 134 13.41 10.95 5.42
CA GLN A 134 13.48 10.60 6.84
C GLN A 134 14.51 9.48 7.10
N ASP A 135 14.49 8.42 6.29
CA ASP A 135 15.45 7.31 6.38
C ASP A 135 16.91 7.76 6.14
N ILE A 136 17.14 8.60 5.12
CA ILE A 136 18.49 9.11 4.81
C ILE A 136 19.02 10.00 5.94
N LEU A 137 18.16 10.84 6.55
CA LEU A 137 18.57 11.69 7.67
C LEU A 137 18.91 10.89 8.93
N ILE A 138 18.18 9.80 9.21
CA ILE A 138 18.46 8.92 10.36
C ILE A 138 19.76 8.13 10.15
N SER A 139 20.10 7.78 8.92
CA SER A 139 21.32 7.02 8.61
C SER A 139 22.60 7.88 8.54
N LEU A 140 22.49 9.20 8.66
CA LEU A 140 23.60 10.18 8.66
C LEU A 140 23.92 10.74 10.06
N VAL A 141 23.22 10.29 11.10
CA VAL A 141 23.47 10.59 12.53
C VAL A 141 23.93 9.32 13.24
#